data_AF-A0A1S3EIV8-F1
#
_entry.id   AF-A0A1S3EIV8-F1
#
_cell.length_a   1.000
_cell.length_b   1.000
_cell.length_c   1.000
_cell.angle_alpha   90.00
_cell.angle_beta   90.00
_cell.angle_gamma   90.00
#
_symmetry.space_group_name_H-M   'P 1'
#
loop_
_entity.id
_entity.type
_entity.pdbx_description
1 polymer ?
#
loop_
_entity_poly.entity_id
_entity_poly.type
_entity_poly.pdbx_seq_one_letter_code
_entity_poly.pdbx_strand_id
1 'polypeptide(L)'
;MFGKSVDDNILITLEKPTWLIAMRNMFVVIHVIGSYQIYAMTMFDMIKTLLVKLLNVEPTKILRFIIRNAYAAAFTMFIAITFHFFGGLLGFFFGGFAFSPTTYFLPCVMWLLIYKPKRFSLSLWWNYICIVFGVFLMVFAPIEGL
;
A
#
# COMPACT_ATOMS: atom_id res chain seq x y z
N MET A 1 -5.68 -31.13 8.71
CA MET A 1 -6.00 -30.36 7.50
C MET A 1 -6.39 -28.96 7.95
N PHE A 2 -5.47 -27.99 7.85
CA PHE A 2 -5.71 -26.62 8.29
C PHE A 2 -6.51 -25.84 7.23
N GLY A 3 -7.53 -25.11 7.69
CA GLY A 3 -8.20 -23.94 7.09
C GLY A 3 -8.23 -23.82 5.57
N LYS A 4 -9.15 -24.54 4.91
CA LYS A 4 -9.56 -24.28 3.51
C LYS A 4 -10.93 -23.60 3.40
N SER A 5 -11.46 -23.09 4.51
CA SER A 5 -12.85 -22.61 4.64
C SER A 5 -12.95 -21.26 5.33
N VAL A 6 -11.91 -20.43 5.21
CA VAL A 6 -11.95 -19.04 5.68
C VAL A 6 -11.77 -18.19 4.43
N ASP A 7 -12.83 -17.51 4.02
CA ASP A 7 -12.76 -16.54 2.93
C ASP A 7 -11.80 -15.40 3.32
N ASP A 8 -11.03 -14.89 2.38
CA ASP A 8 -10.09 -13.77 2.59
C ASP A 8 -10.76 -12.54 3.22
N ASN A 9 -12.07 -12.41 3.01
CA ASN A 9 -12.89 -11.39 3.62
C ASN A 9 -13.73 -12.00 4.74
N ILE A 10 -13.33 -11.71 5.99
CA ILE A 10 -14.10 -12.02 7.22
C ILE A 10 -15.54 -11.46 7.14
N LEU A 11 -15.76 -10.46 6.27
CA LEU A 11 -17.08 -9.89 5.98
C LEU A 11 -18.03 -10.86 5.24
N ILE A 12 -17.52 -11.87 4.57
CA ILE A 12 -18.33 -12.86 3.84
C ILE A 12 -18.74 -14.02 4.75
N THR A 13 -17.88 -14.39 5.72
CA THR A 13 -18.08 -15.54 6.61
C THR A 13 -19.11 -15.31 7.74
N LEU A 14 -19.47 -14.06 8.03
CA LEU A 14 -20.46 -13.71 9.07
C LEU A 14 -21.89 -13.77 8.50
N GLU A 15 -22.49 -14.96 8.43
CA GLU A 15 -23.83 -15.17 7.85
C GLU A 15 -25.01 -14.80 8.78
N LYS A 16 -24.83 -14.62 10.10
CA LYS A 16 -25.92 -14.31 11.06
C LYS A 16 -25.40 -13.47 12.24
N PRO A 17 -26.15 -12.50 12.82
CA PRO A 17 -27.47 -11.94 12.44
C PRO A 17 -27.40 -10.72 11.48
N THR A 18 -28.47 -10.49 10.72
CA THR A 18 -28.55 -9.48 9.64
C THR A 18 -28.28 -8.04 10.09
N TRP A 19 -28.64 -7.67 11.32
CA TRP A 19 -28.38 -6.33 11.86
C TRP A 19 -26.89 -6.04 12.02
N LEU A 20 -26.11 -7.04 12.45
CA LEU A 20 -24.66 -6.93 12.61
C LEU A 20 -23.96 -6.80 11.25
N ILE A 21 -24.46 -7.52 10.23
CA ILE A 21 -23.96 -7.42 8.85
C ILE A 21 -24.19 -6.01 8.29
N ALA A 22 -25.38 -5.44 8.48
CA ALA A 22 -25.71 -4.08 8.03
C ALA A 22 -24.85 -3.02 8.73
N MET A 23 -24.70 -3.11 10.05
CA MET A 23 -23.87 -2.18 10.84
C MET A 23 -22.41 -2.24 10.42
N ARG A 24 -21.86 -3.44 10.25
CA ARG A 24 -20.48 -3.67 9.79
C ARG A 24 -20.25 -3.10 8.40
N ASN A 25 -21.14 -3.37 7.45
CA ASN A 25 -21.04 -2.80 6.10
C ASN A 25 -21.09 -1.27 6.13
N MET A 26 -21.93 -0.68 6.98
CA MET A 26 -22.00 0.78 7.17
C MET A 26 -20.70 1.35 7.74
N PHE A 27 -20.12 0.72 8.76
CA PHE A 27 -18.84 1.15 9.33
C PHE A 27 -17.68 1.03 8.33
N VAL A 28 -17.61 -0.04 7.55
CA VAL A 28 -16.59 -0.19 6.50
C VAL A 28 -16.72 0.92 5.46
N VAL A 29 -17.94 1.24 5.02
CA VAL A 29 -18.16 2.32 4.05
C VAL A 29 -17.70 3.67 4.62
N ILE A 30 -18.11 4.01 5.84
CA ILE A 30 -17.71 5.28 6.48
C ILE A 30 -16.19 5.35 6.65
N HIS A 31 -15.57 4.28 7.15
CA HIS A 31 -14.14 4.21 7.37
C HIS A 31 -13.33 4.34 6.07
N VAL A 32 -13.72 3.58 5.02
CA VAL A 32 -13.02 3.58 3.73
C VAL A 32 -13.17 4.94 3.04
N ILE A 33 -14.36 5.56 3.10
CA ILE A 33 -14.55 6.92 2.57
C ILE A 33 -13.65 7.91 3.31
N GLY A 34 -13.58 7.86 4.64
CA GLY A 34 -12.74 8.75 5.44
C GLY A 34 -11.24 8.57 5.14
N SER A 35 -10.77 7.33 5.13
CA SER A 35 -9.38 6.99 4.80
C SER A 35 -9.01 7.40 3.37
N TYR A 36 -9.92 7.20 2.41
CA TYR A 36 -9.73 7.63 1.02
C TYR A 36 -9.60 9.15 0.90
N GLN A 37 -10.42 9.92 1.62
CA GLN A 37 -10.36 11.39 1.58
C GLN A 37 -9.00 11.93 2.06
N ILE A 38 -8.50 11.41 3.17
CA ILE A 38 -7.21 11.84 3.73
C ILE A 38 -6.06 11.45 2.79
N TYR A 39 -6.06 10.20 2.31
CA TYR A 39 -5.03 9.71 1.39
C TYR A 39 -5.01 10.48 0.06
N ALA A 40 -6.18 10.76 -0.51
CA ALA A 40 -6.31 11.49 -1.76
C ALA A 40 -5.72 12.91 -1.65
N MET A 41 -5.86 13.56 -0.49
CA MET A 41 -5.31 14.90 -0.27
C MET A 41 -3.78 14.90 -0.32
N THR A 42 -3.13 13.97 0.38
CA THR A 42 -1.67 13.85 0.41
C THR A 42 -1.10 13.45 -0.96
N MET A 43 -1.72 12.49 -1.64
CA MET A 43 -1.30 12.07 -2.98
C MET A 43 -1.40 13.22 -3.99
N PHE A 44 -2.50 13.97 -3.93
CA PHE A 44 -2.72 15.12 -4.79
C PHE A 44 -1.61 16.18 -4.64
N ASP A 45 -1.26 16.53 -3.40
CA ASP A 45 -0.25 17.55 -3.14
C ASP A 45 1.16 17.10 -3.59
N MET A 46 1.48 15.82 -3.43
CA MET A 46 2.74 15.25 -3.91
C MET A 46 2.82 15.26 -5.44
N ILE A 47 1.79 14.76 -6.14
CA ILE A 47 1.74 14.73 -7.61
C ILE A 47 1.82 16.15 -8.18
N LYS A 48 1.08 17.10 -7.62
CA LYS A 48 1.13 18.51 -8.03
C LYS A 48 2.55 19.06 -7.92
N THR A 49 3.24 18.79 -6.81
CA THR A 49 4.60 19.29 -6.56
C THR A 49 5.59 18.68 -7.55
N LEU A 50 5.46 17.39 -7.87
CA LEU A 50 6.25 16.73 -8.90
C LEU A 50 5.97 17.31 -10.29
N LEU A 51 4.71 17.50 -10.66
CA LEU A 51 4.32 18.03 -11.96
C LEU A 51 4.81 19.48 -12.17
N VAL A 52 4.67 20.33 -11.15
CA VAL A 52 5.16 21.72 -11.17
C VAL A 52 6.69 21.75 -11.34
N LYS A 53 7.41 20.86 -10.66
CA LYS A 53 8.87 20.73 -10.83
C LYS A 53 9.26 20.20 -12.21
N LEU A 54 8.49 19.27 -12.77
CA LEU A 54 8.81 18.63 -14.06
C LEU A 54 8.48 19.53 -15.25
N LEU A 55 7.34 20.23 -15.21
CA LEU A 55 6.86 21.09 -16.30
C LEU A 55 7.22 22.57 -16.14
N ASN A 56 7.74 22.99 -14.98
CA ASN A 56 8.13 24.38 -14.69
C ASN A 56 6.98 25.40 -14.89
N VAL A 57 5.74 24.97 -14.67
CA VAL A 57 4.52 25.78 -14.86
C VAL A 57 4.04 26.36 -13.53
N GLU A 58 3.59 27.61 -13.54
CA GLU A 58 3.02 28.25 -12.36
C GLU A 58 1.70 27.58 -11.92
N PRO A 59 1.50 27.35 -10.60
CA PRO A 59 0.37 26.58 -10.11
C PRO A 59 -0.95 27.37 -10.20
N THR A 60 -1.70 27.22 -11.29
CA THR A 60 -3.02 27.84 -11.49
C THR A 60 -4.16 27.04 -10.82
N LYS A 61 -5.23 27.73 -10.39
CA LYS A 61 -6.41 27.09 -9.74
C LYS A 61 -7.17 26.13 -10.68
N ILE A 62 -7.14 26.37 -11.99
CA ILE A 62 -7.79 25.53 -13.01
C ILE A 62 -7.01 24.23 -13.21
N LEU A 63 -5.68 24.30 -13.28
CA LEU A 63 -4.80 23.12 -13.34
C LEU A 63 -5.00 22.21 -12.12
N ARG A 64 -5.20 22.80 -10.93
CA ARG A 64 -5.56 22.07 -9.70
C ARG A 64 -6.87 21.29 -9.85
N PHE A 65 -7.88 21.90 -10.47
CA PHE A 65 -9.19 21.27 -10.65
C PHE A 65 -9.15 20.14 -11.69
N ILE A 66 -8.43 20.34 -12.79
CA ILE A 66 -8.26 19.33 -13.84
C ILE A 66 -7.48 18.13 -13.32
N ILE A 67 -6.34 18.34 -12.65
CA ILE A 67 -5.54 17.25 -12.07
C ILE A 67 -6.33 16.49 -11.00
N ARG A 68 -7.12 17.19 -10.17
CA ARG A 68 -7.93 16.54 -9.13
C ARG A 68 -9.01 15.65 -9.75
N ASN A 69 -9.73 16.10 -10.77
CA ASN A 69 -10.75 15.28 -11.42
C ASN A 69 -10.11 14.15 -12.25
N ALA A 70 -9.00 14.40 -12.95
CA ALA A 70 -8.30 13.35 -13.68
C ALA A 70 -7.78 12.24 -12.75
N TYR A 71 -7.16 12.60 -11.61
CA TYR A 71 -6.68 11.61 -10.64
C TYR A 71 -7.83 10.90 -9.92
N ALA A 72 -8.82 11.64 -9.42
CA ALA A 72 -9.89 11.09 -8.60
C ALA A 72 -11.01 10.39 -9.39
N ALA A 73 -11.14 10.63 -10.70
CA ALA A 73 -12.16 10.01 -11.53
C ALA A 73 -11.60 9.07 -12.60
N ALA A 74 -10.43 9.35 -13.19
CA ALA A 74 -9.89 8.47 -14.22
C ALA A 74 -9.00 7.37 -13.62
N PHE A 75 -8.05 7.73 -12.74
CA PHE A 75 -7.08 6.77 -12.23
C PHE A 75 -7.71 5.80 -11.20
N THR A 76 -8.46 6.32 -10.23
CA THR A 76 -9.09 5.49 -9.20
C THR A 76 -10.25 4.65 -9.73
N MET A 77 -11.05 5.17 -10.66
CA MET A 77 -12.11 4.40 -11.32
C MET A 77 -11.54 3.32 -12.23
N PHE A 78 -10.47 3.62 -12.97
CA PHE A 78 -9.77 2.63 -13.79
C PHE A 78 -9.23 1.49 -12.92
N ILE A 79 -8.53 1.81 -11.82
CA ILE A 79 -8.01 0.80 -10.90
C ILE A 79 -9.15 -0.01 -10.24
N ALA A 80 -10.24 0.65 -9.85
CA ALA A 80 -11.39 -0.03 -9.23
C ALA A 80 -12.09 -1.02 -10.19
N ILE A 81 -12.09 -0.72 -11.49
CA ILE A 81 -12.64 -1.62 -12.52
C ILE A 81 -11.65 -2.74 -12.85
N THR A 82 -10.36 -2.43 -12.96
CA THR A 82 -9.32 -3.41 -13.31
C THR A 82 -9.05 -4.42 -12.18
N PHE A 83 -9.15 -4.00 -10.92
CA PHE A 83 -8.78 -4.83 -9.77
C PHE A 83 -9.93 -4.93 -8.78
N HIS A 84 -10.83 -5.88 -9.02
CA HIS A 84 -11.96 -6.16 -8.13
C HIS A 84 -11.59 -7.08 -6.94
N PHE A 85 -10.38 -7.63 -6.90
CA PHE A 85 -9.94 -8.53 -5.83
C PHE A 85 -9.21 -7.77 -4.71
N PHE A 86 -9.83 -7.69 -3.52
CA PHE A 86 -9.27 -6.97 -2.38
C PHE A 86 -8.15 -7.76 -1.67
N GLY A 87 -8.36 -9.06 -1.43
CA GLY A 87 -7.44 -9.91 -0.67
C GLY A 87 -6.07 -10.05 -1.34
N GLY A 88 -6.04 -10.56 -2.58
CA GLY A 88 -4.78 -10.76 -3.29
C GLY A 88 -4.03 -9.47 -3.63
N LEU A 89 -4.73 -8.34 -3.81
CA LEU A 89 -4.09 -7.07 -4.13
C LEU A 89 -3.42 -6.46 -2.90
N LEU A 90 -4.06 -6.58 -1.73
CA LEU A 90 -3.49 -6.15 -0.46
C LEU A 90 -2.26 -6.99 -0.08
N GLY A 91 -2.33 -8.31 -0.19
CA GLY A 91 -1.19 -9.19 0.09
C GLY A 91 0.02 -8.86 -0.79
N PHE A 92 -0.20 -8.72 -2.09
CA PHE A 92 0.87 -8.47 -3.05
C PHE A 92 1.45 -7.04 -2.99
N PHE A 93 0.61 -6.00 -3.15
CA PHE A 93 1.09 -4.62 -3.24
C PHE A 93 1.47 -4.04 -1.88
N PHE A 94 0.67 -4.29 -0.84
CA PHE A 94 0.93 -3.72 0.47
C PHE A 94 1.86 -4.59 1.29
N GLY A 95 1.65 -5.91 1.35
CA GLY A 95 2.50 -6.82 2.12
C GLY A 95 3.89 -7.02 1.50
N GLY A 96 3.93 -7.46 0.26
CA GLY A 96 5.18 -7.78 -0.44
C GLY A 96 5.95 -6.58 -0.93
N PHE A 97 5.34 -5.82 -1.84
CA PHE A 97 6.05 -4.83 -2.63
C PHE A 97 6.31 -3.51 -1.89
N ALA A 98 5.35 -3.01 -1.11
CA ALA A 98 5.50 -1.75 -0.40
C ALA A 98 6.16 -1.91 0.98
N PHE A 99 5.75 -2.92 1.76
CA PHE A 99 6.20 -3.07 3.14
C PHE A 99 7.59 -3.70 3.26
N SER A 100 7.95 -4.64 2.37
CA SER A 100 9.29 -5.24 2.38
C SER A 100 10.43 -4.21 2.22
N PRO A 101 10.41 -3.31 1.22
CA PRO A 101 11.45 -2.30 1.07
C PRO A 101 11.48 -1.22 2.13
N THR A 102 10.32 -0.82 2.65
CA THR A 102 10.26 0.22 3.67
C THR A 102 10.69 -0.28 5.05
N THR A 103 10.47 -1.55 5.35
CA THR A 103 10.76 -2.12 6.68
C THR A 103 12.10 -2.84 6.74
N TYR A 104 12.49 -3.56 5.68
CA TYR A 104 13.72 -4.35 5.67
C TYR A 104 14.86 -3.69 4.89
N PHE A 105 14.61 -3.14 3.69
CA PHE A 105 15.70 -2.58 2.88
C PHE A 105 16.14 -1.19 3.35
N LEU A 106 15.21 -0.25 3.45
CA LEU A 106 15.52 1.16 3.74
C LEU A 106 16.27 1.38 5.07
N PRO A 107 15.81 0.89 6.22
CA PRO A 107 16.52 1.13 7.49
C PRO A 107 17.87 0.41 7.54
N CYS A 108 17.98 -0.81 6.99
CA CYS A 108 19.25 -1.54 6.95
C CYS A 108 20.29 -0.83 6.06
N VAL A 109 19.89 -0.32 4.90
CA VAL A 109 20.77 0.44 4.00
C VAL A 109 21.16 1.80 4.61
N MET A 110 20.20 2.52 5.22
CA MET A 110 20.48 3.77 5.92
C MET A 110 21.46 3.57 7.09
N TRP A 111 21.29 2.50 7.88
CA TRP A 111 22.20 2.15 8.97
C TRP A 111 23.61 1.86 8.46
N LEU A 112 23.74 1.13 7.36
CA LEU A 112 25.03 0.79 6.76
C LEU A 112 25.77 2.03 6.23
N LEU A 113 25.04 2.98 5.63
CA LEU A 113 25.56 4.24 5.11
C LEU A 113 26.04 5.19 6.23
N ILE A 114 25.29 5.29 7.32
CA ILE A 114 25.57 6.23 8.42
C ILE A 114 26.71 5.71 9.33
N TYR A 115 26.66 4.44 9.72
CA TYR A 115 27.55 3.93 10.79
C TYR A 115 28.87 3.33 10.26
N LYS A 116 28.98 3.04 8.96
CA LYS A 116 30.14 2.38 8.31
C LYS A 116 30.77 1.28 9.18
N PRO A 117 30.03 0.21 9.54
CA PRO A 117 30.51 -0.80 10.46
C PRO A 117 31.73 -1.57 9.92
N LYS A 118 32.61 -2.03 10.82
CA LYS A 118 33.77 -2.87 10.50
C LYS A 118 33.33 -4.15 9.76
N ARG A 119 34.09 -4.58 8.75
CA ARG A 119 33.73 -5.65 7.78
C ARG A 119 33.32 -7.02 8.35
N PHE A 120 33.52 -7.27 9.64
CA PHE A 120 33.21 -8.54 10.33
C PHE A 120 32.38 -8.37 11.61
N SER A 121 31.66 -7.26 11.77
CA SER A 121 30.74 -7.09 12.91
C SER A 121 29.50 -7.97 12.75
N LEU A 122 29.03 -8.60 13.85
CA LEU A 122 27.76 -9.34 13.90
C LEU A 122 26.57 -8.50 13.43
N SER A 123 26.65 -7.17 13.62
CA SER A 123 25.66 -6.22 13.11
C SER A 123 25.56 -6.20 11.58
N LEU A 124 26.65 -6.50 10.86
CA LEU A 124 26.67 -6.54 9.39
C LEU A 124 26.00 -7.82 8.86
N TRP A 125 26.23 -8.95 9.53
CA TRP A 125 25.54 -10.21 9.26
C TRP A 125 24.03 -10.11 9.50
N TRP A 126 23.60 -9.49 10.60
CA TRP A 126 22.17 -9.29 10.83
C TRP A 126 21.50 -8.38 9.81
N ASN A 127 22.17 -7.29 9.40
CA ASN A 127 21.65 -6.45 8.32
C ASN A 127 21.56 -7.20 6.99
N TYR A 128 22.53 -8.05 6.66
CA TYR A 128 22.48 -8.85 5.43
C TYR A 128 21.35 -9.88 5.46
N ILE A 129 21.12 -10.53 6.61
CA ILE A 129 20.00 -11.47 6.79
C ILE A 129 18.64 -10.75 6.64
N CYS A 130 18.48 -9.56 7.22
CA CYS A 130 17.25 -8.76 7.05
C CYS A 130 17.00 -8.38 5.59
N ILE A 131 18.05 -8.00 4.86
CA ILE A 131 17.96 -7.69 3.42
C ILE A 131 17.55 -8.94 2.64
N VAL A 132 18.22 -10.09 2.85
CA VAL A 132 17.90 -11.33 2.15
C VAL A 132 16.47 -11.80 2.47
N PHE A 133 16.04 -11.70 3.73
CA PHE A 133 14.69 -12.02 4.15
C PHE A 133 13.65 -11.09 3.49
N GLY A 134 13.94 -9.78 3.40
CA GLY A 134 13.11 -8.84 2.64
C GLY A 134 12.99 -9.20 1.15
N VAL A 135 14.07 -9.63 0.51
CA VAL A 135 14.04 -10.08 -0.91
C VAL A 135 13.15 -11.31 -1.02
N PHE A 136 13.30 -12.28 -0.12
CA PHE A 136 12.48 -13.47 -0.11
C PHE A 136 10.99 -13.13 0.07
N LEU A 137 10.65 -12.24 0.99
CA LEU A 137 9.27 -11.78 1.16
C LEU A 137 8.73 -11.11 -0.11
N MET A 138 9.54 -10.32 -0.81
CA MET A 138 9.14 -9.67 -2.07
C MET A 138 8.93 -10.68 -3.21
N VAL A 139 9.74 -11.74 -3.28
CA VAL A 139 9.64 -12.80 -4.30
C VAL A 139 8.51 -13.78 -4.01
N PHE A 140 8.18 -14.02 -2.73
CA PHE A 140 7.10 -14.92 -2.31
C PHE A 140 5.75 -14.22 -2.15
N ALA A 141 5.70 -12.90 -2.04
CA ALA A 141 4.45 -12.14 -2.03
C ALA A 141 3.49 -12.37 -3.21
N PRO A 142 3.93 -12.62 -4.46
CA PRO A 142 3.03 -13.01 -5.56
C PRO A 142 2.27 -14.32 -5.29
N ILE A 143 2.79 -15.19 -4.42
CA ILE A 143 2.18 -16.49 -4.11
C ILE A 143 1.01 -16.33 -3.12
N GLU A 144 1.02 -15.28 -2.28
CA GLU A 144 -0.10 -14.96 -1.40
C GLU A 144 -1.28 -14.29 -2.13
N GLY A 145 -1.07 -13.82 -3.36
CA GLY A 145 -2.08 -13.14 -4.17
C GLY A 145 -2.84 -14.02 -5.17
N LEU A 146 -2.59 -15.34 -5.18
CA LEU A 146 -3.06 -16.32 -6.18
C LEU A 146 -4.05 -17.33 -5.58
#